data_AF-A0A953IVY9-F1
#
_entry.id   AF-A0A953IVY9-F1
#
_cell.length_a   1.000
_cell.length_b   1.000
_cell.length_c   1.000
_cell.angle_alpha   90.00
_cell.angle_beta   90.00
_cell.angle_gamma   90.00
#
_symmetry.space_group_name_H-M   'P 1'
#
loop_
_entity.id
_entity.type
_entity.pdbx_description
1 polymer ?
#
loop_
_entity_poly.entity_id
_entity_poly.type
_entity_poly.pdbx_seq_one_letter_code
_entity_poly.pdbx_strand_id
1 'polypeptide(L)'
;VMLFPDNPTAVPADAWLGLLYAAVMAQWMGFFFWNAGLAMGGISRVSQVQLVQPFVTVGLAATVNREVIDLQTILFALAVAIIVAVGTRMRVGQK
;
A
#
# COMPACT_ATOMS: atom_id res chain seq x y z
N VAL A 1 -16.60 10.96 -15.02
CA VAL A 1 -15.81 12.14 -15.39
C VAL A 1 -14.56 11.63 -16.11
N MET A 2 -14.33 12.02 -17.37
CA MET A 2 -13.05 11.76 -18.04
C MET A 2 -12.03 12.75 -17.46
N LEU A 3 -10.95 12.26 -16.85
CA LEU A 3 -9.89 13.09 -16.27
C LEU A 3 -8.79 13.46 -17.29
N PHE A 4 -9.10 13.34 -18.58
CA PHE A 4 -8.13 13.62 -19.64
C PHE A 4 -7.98 15.14 -19.80
N PRO A 5 -6.74 15.68 -19.94
CA PRO A 5 -6.53 17.10 -20.07
C PRO A 5 -7.13 17.63 -21.38
N ASP A 6 -7.86 18.74 -21.30
CA ASP A 6 -8.42 19.42 -22.47
C ASP A 6 -7.33 19.87 -23.48
N ASN A 7 -6.13 20.15 -22.98
CA ASN A 7 -4.95 20.43 -23.80
C ASN A 7 -3.74 19.58 -23.35
N PRO A 8 -3.47 18.43 -23.99
CA PRO A 8 -2.36 17.55 -23.66
C PRO A 8 -0.98 18.19 -23.83
N THR A 9 -0.84 19.16 -24.73
CA THR A 9 0.43 19.84 -25.00
C THR A 9 0.80 20.87 -23.94
N ALA A 10 -0.19 21.33 -23.16
CA ALA A 10 0.04 22.23 -22.02
C ALA A 10 0.53 21.47 -20.77
N VAL A 11 0.46 20.14 -20.76
CA VAL A 11 0.92 19.32 -19.64
C VAL A 11 2.44 19.17 -19.70
N PRO A 12 3.18 19.49 -18.62
CA PRO A 12 4.63 19.36 -18.58
C PRO A 12 5.10 17.93 -18.91
N ALA A 13 6.22 17.81 -19.62
CA ALA A 13 6.79 16.51 -19.98
C ALA A 13 7.06 15.62 -18.75
N ASP A 14 7.51 16.21 -17.64
CA ASP A 14 7.78 15.49 -16.38
C ASP A 14 6.52 14.84 -15.79
N ALA A 15 5.34 15.43 -15.99
CA ALA A 15 4.08 14.85 -15.54
C ALA A 15 3.73 13.59 -16.35
N TRP A 16 3.95 13.62 -17.66
CA TRP A 16 3.79 12.44 -18.52
C TRP A 16 4.79 11.34 -18.17
N LEU A 17 6.05 11.71 -17.90
CA LEU A 17 7.06 10.76 -17.45
C LEU A 17 6.73 10.17 -16.07
N GLY A 18 6.23 10.97 -15.13
CA GLY A 18 5.74 10.50 -13.84
C GLY A 18 4.58 9.52 -13.97
N LEU A 19 3.63 9.79 -14.88
CA LEU A 19 2.53 8.88 -15.18
C LEU A 19 3.05 7.56 -15.78
N LEU A 20 3.95 7.63 -16.76
CA LEU A 20 4.56 6.45 -17.37
C LEU A 20 5.31 5.62 -16.33
N TYR A 21 6.10 6.27 -15.49
CA TYR A 21 6.82 5.64 -14.39
C TYR A 21 5.87 4.93 -13.43
N ALA A 22 4.81 5.61 -12.97
CA ALA A 22 3.81 5.02 -12.07
C ALA A 22 3.08 3.83 -12.70
N ALA A 23 2.71 3.94 -13.99
CA ALA A 23 2.03 2.88 -14.72
C ALA A 23 2.91 1.63 -14.93
N VAL A 24 4.18 1.82 -15.30
CA VAL A 24 5.08 0.71 -15.60
C VAL A 24 5.64 0.08 -14.32
N MET A 25 6.18 0.88 -13.40
CA MET A 25 6.91 0.35 -12.24
C MET A 25 5.97 -0.12 -11.13
N ALA A 26 5.06 0.75 -10.69
CA ALA A 26 4.21 0.45 -9.55
C ALA A 26 3.04 -0.46 -9.95
N GLN A 27 2.33 -0.11 -11.03
CA GLN A 27 1.16 -0.87 -11.44
C GLN A 27 1.55 -2.13 -12.21
N TRP A 28 2.26 -2.03 -13.34
CA TRP A 28 2.54 -3.19 -14.18
C TRP A 28 3.61 -4.15 -13.62
N MET A 29 4.81 -3.67 -13.29
CA MET A 29 5.88 -4.52 -12.75
C MET A 29 5.52 -5.09 -11.37
N GLY A 30 4.85 -4.28 -10.53
CA GLY A 30 4.33 -4.72 -9.24
C GLY A 30 3.47 -5.99 -9.33
N PHE A 31 2.68 -6.15 -10.41
CA PHE A 31 1.87 -7.36 -10.61
C PHE A 31 2.70 -8.64 -10.72
N PHE A 32 3.88 -8.62 -11.32
CA PHE A 32 4.69 -9.85 -11.42
C PHE A 32 5.14 -10.32 -10.04
N PHE A 33 5.69 -9.42 -9.24
CA PHE A 33 6.10 -9.72 -7.87
C PHE A 33 4.91 -10.11 -7.00
N TRP A 34 3.77 -9.42 -7.16
CA TRP A 34 2.55 -9.72 -6.43
C TRP A 34 2.01 -11.11 -6.75
N ASN A 35 1.84 -11.43 -8.04
CA ASN A 35 1.33 -12.73 -8.46
C ASN A 35 2.30 -13.86 -8.13
N ALA A 36 3.61 -13.64 -8.28
CA ALA A 36 4.61 -14.61 -7.83
C ALA A 36 4.55 -14.84 -6.32
N GLY A 37 4.42 -13.77 -5.53
CA GLY A 37 4.26 -13.86 -4.08
C GLY A 37 2.99 -14.60 -3.67
N LEU A 38 1.87 -14.36 -4.35
CA LEU A 38 0.62 -15.10 -4.15
C LEU A 38 0.75 -16.57 -4.53
N ALA A 39 1.45 -16.89 -5.62
CA ALA A 39 1.68 -18.26 -6.05
C ALA A 39 2.57 -19.04 -5.06
N MET A 40 3.59 -18.38 -4.48
CA MET A 40 4.49 -18.99 -3.51
C MET A 40 3.88 -19.12 -2.11
N GLY A 41 3.22 -18.08 -1.62
CA GLY A 41 2.74 -17.99 -0.24
C GLY A 41 1.27 -18.40 -0.04
N GLY A 42 0.49 -18.44 -1.13
CA GLY A 42 -0.96 -18.59 -1.09
C GLY A 42 -1.68 -17.32 -0.66
N ILE A 43 -2.85 -17.07 -1.24
CA ILE A 43 -3.62 -15.83 -1.05
C ILE A 43 -3.90 -15.55 0.43
N SER A 44 -4.34 -16.54 1.19
CA SER A 44 -4.71 -16.36 2.60
C SER A 44 -3.54 -15.92 3.50
N ARG A 45 -2.32 -16.44 3.27
CA ARG A 45 -1.14 -16.07 4.07
C ARG A 45 -0.61 -14.70 3.66
N VAL A 46 -0.50 -14.45 2.35
CA VAL A 46 -0.02 -13.16 1.83
C VAL A 46 -0.95 -12.02 2.28
N SER A 47 -2.27 -12.23 2.28
CA SER A 47 -3.21 -11.24 2.83
C SER A 47 -3.05 -10.97 4.33
N GLN A 48 -2.53 -11.93 5.12
CA GLN A 48 -2.18 -11.66 6.51
C GLN A 48 -0.89 -10.87 6.64
N VAL A 49 0.12 -11.16 5.81
CA VAL A 49 1.38 -10.39 5.79
C VAL A 49 1.11 -8.93 5.43
N GLN A 50 0.19 -8.66 4.50
CA GLN A 50 -0.20 -7.30 4.15
C GLN A 50 -0.78 -6.50 5.34
N LEU A 51 -1.34 -7.14 6.37
CA LEU A 51 -1.80 -6.42 7.55
C LEU A 51 -0.65 -5.76 8.33
N VAL A 52 0.58 -6.24 8.14
CA VAL A 52 1.79 -5.66 8.73
C VAL A 52 2.29 -4.46 7.93
N GLN A 53 1.95 -4.38 6.63
CA GLN A 53 2.46 -3.36 5.72
C GLN A 53 2.24 -1.91 6.20
N PRO A 54 1.05 -1.50 6.69
CA PRO A 54 0.84 -0.12 7.14
C PRO A 54 1.82 0.31 8.24
N PHE A 55 2.15 -0.60 9.15
CA PHE A 55 3.09 -0.32 10.25
C PHE A 55 4.53 -0.20 9.78
N VAL A 56 4.94 -1.07 8.85
CA VAL A 56 6.25 -0.99 8.21
C VAL A 56 6.38 0.32 7.44
N THR A 57 5.35 0.73 6.70
CA THR A 57 5.34 2.00 5.97
C THR A 57 5.51 3.19 6.90
N VAL A 58 4.82 3.23 8.04
CA VAL A 58 5.00 4.31 9.04
C VAL A 58 6.42 4.32 9.61
N GLY A 59 6.99 3.16 9.94
CA GLY A 59 8.38 3.06 10.40
C GLY A 59 9.39 3.51 9.34
N LEU A 60 9.14 3.17 8.08
CA LEU A 60 9.94 3.64 6.96
C LEU A 60 9.80 5.15 6.73
N ALA A 61 8.60 5.73 6.84
CA ALA A 61 8.39 7.17 6.74
C ALA A 61 9.22 7.93 7.79
N ALA A 62 9.24 7.44 9.03
CA ALA A 62 10.05 8.04 10.09
C ALA A 62 11.56 7.97 9.84
N THR A 63 12.05 6.93 9.16
CA THR A 63 13.49 6.76 8.90
C THR A 63 13.94 7.40 7.58
N VAL A 64 13.15 7.27 6.52
CA VAL A 64 13.44 7.77 5.16
C VAL A 64 13.07 9.25 5.03
N ASN A 65 11.85 9.63 5.43
CA ASN A 65 11.39 11.02 5.35
C ASN A 65 11.78 11.84 6.59
N ARG A 66 12.32 11.20 7.64
CA ARG A 66 12.59 11.81 8.95
C ARG A 66 11.35 12.43 9.59
N GLU A 67 10.19 11.84 9.33
CA GLU A 67 8.93 12.27 9.93
C GLU A 67 8.93 12.00 11.43
N VAL A 68 8.42 12.96 12.20
CA VAL A 68 8.28 12.82 13.66
C VAL A 68 7.06 11.95 13.93
N ILE A 69 7.29 10.75 14.46
CA ILE A 69 6.21 9.92 14.99
C ILE A 69 5.77 10.51 16.32
N ASP A 70 4.66 11.25 16.30
CA ASP A 70 4.06 11.81 17.49
C ASP A 70 3.22 10.77 18.26
N LEU A 71 2.80 11.16 19.47
CA LEU A 71 2.01 10.29 20.33
C LEU A 71 0.66 9.91 19.69
N GLN A 72 0.05 10.82 18.93
CA GLN A 72 -1.22 10.57 18.25
C GLN A 72 -1.10 9.45 17.21
N THR A 73 -0.02 9.46 16.42
CA THR A 73 0.29 8.43 15.42
C THR A 73 0.47 7.07 16.09
N ILE A 74 1.19 7.00 17.21
CA ILE A 74 1.39 5.76 17.96
C ILE A 74 0.07 5.22 18.49
N LEU A 75 -0.76 6.08 19.12
CA LEU A 75 -2.05 5.67 19.67
C LEU A 75 -2.98 5.13 18.58
N PHE A 76 -3.02 5.79 17.42
CA PHE A 76 -3.84 5.36 16.30
C PHE A 76 -3.33 4.04 15.70
N ALA A 77 -2.01 3.90 15.53
CA ALA A 77 -1.41 2.65 15.06
C ALA A 77 -1.73 1.48 16.01
N LEU A 78 -1.64 1.68 17.33
CA LEU A 78 -2.03 0.67 18.32
C LEU A 78 -3.51 0.31 18.24
N ALA A 79 -4.40 1.31 18.10
CA ALA A 79 -5.83 1.07 17.94
C ALA A 79 -6.14 0.23 16.69
N VAL A 80 -5.54 0.58 15.55
CA VAL A 80 -5.67 -0.18 14.29
C VAL A 80 -5.13 -1.61 14.48
N ALA A 81 -3.98 -1.78 15.13
CA ALA A 81 -3.41 -3.10 15.38
C ALA A 81 -4.34 -3.98 16.23
N ILE A 82 -4.97 -3.41 17.27
CA ILE A 82 -5.96 -4.11 18.10
C ILE A 82 -7.18 -4.51 17.27
N ILE A 83 -7.74 -3.59 16.48
CA ILE A 83 -8.91 -3.86 15.63
C ILE A 83 -8.60 -4.98 14.63
N VAL A 84 -7.43 -4.93 13.99
CA VAL A 84 -6.97 -5.97 13.07
C VAL A 84 -6.77 -7.31 13.79
N ALA A 85 -6.17 -7.31 14.98
CA ALA A 85 -5.97 -8.51 15.78
C ALA A 85 -7.30 -9.15 16.22
N VAL A 86 -8.31 -8.34 16.56
CA VAL A 86 -9.66 -8.83 16.88
C VAL A 86 -10.34 -9.36 15.61
N GLY A 87 -10.30 -8.59 14.51
CA GLY A 87 -10.89 -8.96 13.22
C GLY A 87 -10.35 -10.26 12.63
N THR A 88 -9.05 -10.49 12.73
CA THR A 88 -8.41 -11.74 12.26
C THR A 88 -8.82 -12.96 13.09
N ARG A 89 -9.13 -12.79 14.38
CA ARG A 89 -9.64 -13.85 15.28
C ARG A 89 -11.13 -14.13 15.09
N MET A 90 -11.89 -13.16 14.58
CA MET A 90 -13.34 -13.30 14.32
C MET A 90 -13.67 -13.95 12.98
N ARG A 91 -12.69 -14.54 12.27
CA ARG A 91 -12.93 -15.27 11.02
C ARG A 91 -14.03 -16.31 11.22
N VAL A 92 -15.24 -15.97 10.76
CA VAL A 92 -16.43 -16.81 10.78
C VAL A 92 -16.05 -18.16 10.21
N GLY A 93 -16.35 -19.22 10.95
CA GLY A 93 -15.99 -20.59 10.61
C GLY A 93 -16.28 -20.87 9.13
N GLN A 94 -15.22 -21.22 8.40
CA GLN A 94 -15.34 -21.67 7.03
C GLN A 94 -16.27 -22.90 7.03
N LYS A 95 -17.45 -22.75 6.43
CA LYS A 95 -18.17 -23.89 5.88
C LYS A 95 -17.57 -24.23 4.52
#